data_AF-A0A077GY62-F1
#
_entry.id   AF-A0A077GY62-F1
#
_cell.length_a   1.000
_cell.length_b   1.000
_cell.length_c   1.000
_cell.angle_alpha   90.00
_cell.angle_beta   90.00
_cell.angle_gamma   90.00
#
_symmetry.space_group_name_H-M   'P 1'
#
loop_
_entity.id
_entity.type
_entity.pdbx_description
1 polymer ?
#
loop_
_entity_poly.entity_id
_entity_poly.type
_entity_poly.pdbx_seq_one_letter_code
_entity_poly.pdbx_strand_id
1 'polypeptide(L)'
;KNLVSVTKEGLELPEDEEEKKKFEEDKAAYEGLCKVMKDILDKKVEKVTVSNRLVTSPCCIVTSQYGWSANMERIMKAQALRDTSTMGYMAAKKHLEINPEHAIVKSLKEKSDADKNDKAVKDLVVLLYETSLLASGFSLEEPQSHANRIHRMIKLGLGIDEEDVPVEQTTTEEMPPLEGDEDDASRMEEVD
;
A
#
# COMPACT_ATOMS: atom_id res chain seq x y z
N LYS A 1 9.93 23.62 23.34
CA LYS A 1 8.83 22.71 22.93
C LYS A 1 9.40 21.70 21.96
N ASN A 2 9.09 20.41 22.12
CA ASN A 2 9.50 19.39 21.17
C ASN A 2 8.57 19.41 19.97
N LEU A 3 9.09 19.20 18.76
CA LEU A 3 8.29 19.04 17.56
C LEU A 3 8.00 17.55 17.36
N VAL A 4 6.73 17.20 17.13
CA VAL A 4 6.29 15.82 16.95
C VAL A 4 5.63 15.70 15.58
N SER A 5 5.99 14.67 14.83
CA SER A 5 5.37 14.38 13.54
C SER A 5 4.21 13.41 13.73
N VAL A 6 3.01 13.81 13.30
CA VAL A 6 1.80 12.97 13.38
C VAL A 6 1.86 11.71 12.50
N THR A 7 2.78 11.66 11.54
CA THR A 7 2.99 10.50 10.63
C THR A 7 4.02 9.50 11.16
N LYS A 8 4.62 9.76 12.31
CA LYS A 8 5.58 8.87 12.97
C LYS A 8 4.92 8.13 14.12
N GLU A 9 5.51 7.01 14.52
CA GLU A 9 5.15 6.30 15.74
C GLU A 9 5.39 7.18 16.99
N GLY A 10 4.75 6.83 18.11
CA GLY A 10 4.92 7.54 19.38
C GLY A 10 4.18 8.87 19.47
N LEU A 11 3.10 9.04 18.70
CA LEU A 11 2.20 10.18 18.88
C LEU A 11 1.38 9.97 20.15
N GLU A 12 1.61 10.84 21.14
CA GLU A 12 0.80 10.88 22.37
C GLU A 12 -0.29 11.93 22.21
N LEU A 13 -1.55 11.51 22.30
CA LEU A 13 -2.70 12.38 22.34
C LEU A 13 -3.22 12.49 23.78
N PRO A 14 -3.85 13.61 24.16
CA PRO A 14 -4.55 13.69 25.43
C PRO A 14 -5.66 12.64 25.44
N GLU A 15 -5.63 11.76 26.44
CA GLU A 15 -6.64 10.73 26.64
C GLU A 15 -7.14 10.77 28.09
N ASP A 16 -8.44 10.65 28.29
CA ASP A 16 -9.02 10.46 29.62
C ASP A 16 -8.87 9.00 30.11
N GLU A 17 -9.28 8.73 31.35
CA GLU A 17 -9.17 7.38 31.93
C GLU A 17 -10.08 6.35 31.23
N GLU A 18 -11.22 6.79 30.68
CA GLU A 18 -12.17 5.92 29.98
C GLU A 18 -11.63 5.53 28.61
N GLU A 19 -11.09 6.49 27.86
CA GLU A 19 -10.43 6.30 26.57
C GLU A 19 -9.22 5.36 26.69
N LYS A 20 -8.38 5.55 27.73
CA LYS A 20 -7.26 4.64 28.00
C LYS A 20 -7.71 3.22 28.27
N LYS A 21 -8.75 3.05 29.09
CA LYS A 21 -9.29 1.74 29.41
C LYS A 21 -9.84 1.06 28.15
N LYS A 22 -10.63 1.78 27.36
CA LYS A 22 -11.17 1.29 26.09
C LYS A 22 -10.07 0.92 25.10
N PHE A 23 -9.00 1.72 25.01
CA PHE A 23 -7.87 1.43 24.13
C PHE A 23 -7.13 0.14 24.53
N GLU A 24 -6.95 -0.12 25.83
CA GLU A 24 -6.37 -1.39 26.29
C GLU A 24 -7.30 -2.59 26.04
N GLU A 25 -8.61 -2.42 26.20
CA GLU A 25 -9.61 -3.43 25.85
C GLU A 25 -9.59 -3.74 24.33
N ASP A 26 -9.54 -2.70 23.49
CA ASP A 26 -9.46 -2.83 22.04
C ASP A 26 -8.15 -3.50 21.61
N LYS A 27 -7.01 -3.15 22.22
CA LYS A 27 -5.73 -3.84 21.96
C LYS A 27 -5.85 -5.35 22.20
N ALA A 28 -6.43 -5.74 23.33
CA ALA A 28 -6.63 -7.15 23.65
C ALA A 28 -7.62 -7.81 22.67
N ALA A 29 -8.74 -7.13 22.38
CA ALA A 29 -9.80 -7.64 21.52
C ALA A 29 -9.37 -7.81 20.05
N TYR A 30 -8.42 -7.01 19.57
CA TYR A 30 -7.93 -7.04 18.19
C TYR A 30 -6.53 -7.65 18.04
N GLU A 31 -5.91 -8.15 19.11
CA GLU A 31 -4.58 -8.78 19.05
C GLU A 31 -4.54 -9.95 18.06
N GLY A 32 -5.61 -10.75 18.01
CA GLY A 32 -5.77 -11.86 17.07
C GLY A 32 -5.73 -11.40 15.61
N LEU A 33 -6.51 -10.37 15.27
CA LEU A 33 -6.52 -9.79 13.93
C LEU A 33 -5.15 -9.17 13.58
N CYS A 34 -4.53 -8.44 14.50
CA CYS A 34 -3.21 -7.85 14.30
C CYS A 34 -2.16 -8.92 13.93
N LYS A 35 -2.18 -10.08 14.60
CA LYS A 35 -1.29 -11.21 14.28
C LYS A 35 -1.56 -11.75 12.87
N VAL A 36 -2.82 -12.02 12.54
CA VAL A 36 -3.20 -12.50 11.19
C VAL A 36 -2.78 -11.51 10.11
N MET A 37 -3.01 -10.22 10.30
CA MET A 37 -2.58 -9.18 9.36
C MET A 37 -1.05 -9.12 9.25
N LYS A 38 -0.32 -9.26 10.36
CA LYS A 38 1.15 -9.28 10.36
C LYS A 38 1.71 -10.50 9.63
N ASP A 39 1.06 -11.65 9.73
CA ASP A 39 1.45 -12.88 9.04
C ASP A 39 1.18 -12.79 7.53
N ILE A 40 0.04 -12.22 7.13
CA ILE A 40 -0.31 -12.00 5.71
C ILE A 40 0.64 -10.99 5.06
N LEU A 41 0.93 -9.90 5.76
CA LEU A 41 1.77 -8.83 5.23
C LEU A 41 3.26 -9.14 5.37
N ASP A 42 3.65 -10.09 6.22
CA ASP A 42 5.01 -10.57 6.45
C ASP A 42 6.05 -9.43 6.43
N LYS A 43 6.92 -9.36 5.42
CA LYS A 43 8.00 -8.37 5.31
C LYS A 43 7.54 -6.97 4.88
N LYS A 44 6.27 -6.80 4.48
CA LYS A 44 5.72 -5.50 4.05
C LYS A 44 5.57 -4.53 5.22
N VAL A 45 5.28 -5.04 6.42
CA VAL A 45 5.13 -4.24 7.65
C VAL A 45 5.93 -4.85 8.79
N GLU A 46 6.53 -4.00 9.60
CA GLU A 46 7.26 -4.41 10.79
C GLU A 46 6.29 -4.80 11.92
N LYS A 47 5.19 -4.06 12.06
CA LYS A 47 4.21 -4.25 13.13
C LYS A 47 2.80 -3.88 12.67
N VAL A 48 1.80 -4.56 13.23
CA VAL A 48 0.39 -4.17 13.15
C VAL A 48 -0.12 -3.88 14.55
N THR A 49 -0.76 -2.74 14.77
CA THR A 49 -1.28 -2.31 16.08
C THR A 49 -2.61 -1.59 15.99
N VAL A 50 -3.34 -1.56 17.09
CA VAL A 50 -4.52 -0.69 17.23
C VAL A 50 -4.08 0.79 17.30
N SER A 51 -4.84 1.67 16.65
CA SER A 51 -4.64 3.11 16.65
C SER A 51 -5.70 3.82 17.49
N ASN A 52 -5.29 4.86 18.20
CA ASN A 52 -6.16 5.88 18.80
C ASN A 52 -6.18 7.20 18.00
N ARG A 53 -5.35 7.33 16.95
CA ARG A 53 -5.25 8.56 16.14
C ARG A 53 -6.24 8.61 14.97
N LEU A 54 -6.84 7.48 14.63
CA LEU A 54 -7.71 7.31 13.47
C LEU A 54 -9.18 7.54 13.84
N VAL A 55 -9.87 8.35 13.04
CA VAL A 55 -11.30 8.62 13.21
C VAL A 55 -12.12 7.93 12.12
N THR A 56 -11.97 8.39 10.86
CA THR A 56 -12.78 7.91 9.74
C THR A 56 -12.10 6.84 8.89
N SER A 57 -10.78 6.72 8.97
CA SER A 57 -10.01 5.77 8.16
C SER A 57 -9.95 4.39 8.83
N PRO A 58 -10.04 3.29 8.08
CA PRO A 58 -9.95 1.93 8.63
C PRO A 58 -8.53 1.59 9.11
N CYS A 59 -7.51 2.09 8.42
CA CYS A 59 -6.11 1.89 8.78
C CYS A 59 -5.22 2.98 8.17
N CYS A 60 -3.98 3.10 8.68
CA CYS A 60 -2.96 3.99 8.13
C CYS A 60 -1.57 3.36 8.27
N ILE A 61 -0.62 3.87 7.49
CA ILE A 61 0.79 3.51 7.61
C ILE A 61 1.54 4.62 8.33
N VAL A 62 2.19 4.27 9.43
CA VAL A 62 3.12 5.15 10.14
C VAL A 62 4.55 4.64 9.97
N THR A 63 5.51 5.57 9.98
CA THR A 63 6.93 5.22 10.00
C THR A 63 7.44 5.15 11.42
N SER A 64 8.48 4.36 11.66
CA SER A 64 9.23 4.45 12.92
C SER A 64 9.69 5.88 13.23
N GLN A 65 9.95 6.14 14.52
CA GLN A 65 10.41 7.42 15.04
C GLN A 65 11.72 7.84 14.33
N TYR A 66 12.56 6.86 14.02
CA TYR A 66 13.81 7.02 13.30
C TYR A 66 13.65 6.63 11.83
N GLY A 67 14.32 7.35 10.94
CA GLY A 67 14.21 7.17 9.49
C GLY A 67 13.30 8.18 8.80
N TRP A 68 13.14 8.01 7.49
CA TRP A 68 12.38 8.90 6.62
C TRP A 68 10.87 8.74 6.78
N SER A 69 10.16 9.86 6.82
CA SER A 69 8.71 9.88 6.61
C SER A 69 8.38 9.58 5.15
N ALA A 70 7.13 9.23 4.85
CA ALA A 70 6.67 9.02 3.48
C ALA A 70 7.01 10.18 2.53
N ASN A 71 6.80 11.42 3.00
CA ASN A 71 7.12 12.62 2.23
C ASN A 71 8.64 12.76 2.01
N MET A 72 9.44 12.49 3.04
CA MET A 72 10.90 12.52 2.92
C MET A 72 11.41 11.44 1.97
N GLU A 73 10.88 10.22 2.05
CA GLU A 73 11.20 9.13 1.14
C GLU A 73 10.93 9.52 -0.32
N ARG A 74 9.78 10.13 -0.60
CA ARG A 74 9.43 10.63 -1.93
C ARG A 74 10.39 11.70 -2.44
N ILE A 75 10.71 12.71 -1.63
CA ILE A 75 11.67 13.77 -1.98
C ILE A 75 13.04 13.17 -2.26
N MET A 76 13.50 12.27 -1.38
CA MET A 76 14.82 11.66 -1.47
C MET A 76 14.94 10.67 -2.63
N LYS A 77 13.85 10.02 -3.06
CA LYS A 77 13.80 9.19 -4.27
C LYS A 77 13.82 10.01 -5.56
N ALA A 78 13.29 11.23 -5.54
CA ALA A 78 13.24 12.11 -6.72
C ALA A 78 14.59 12.80 -7.02
N GLN A 79 15.57 12.74 -6.12
CA GLN A 79 16.89 13.33 -6.32
C GLN A 79 17.78 12.47 -7.23
N ALA A 80 18.00 12.94 -8.46
CA ALA A 80 18.70 12.18 -9.52
C ALA A 80 20.18 11.86 -9.25
N LEU A 81 20.87 12.63 -8.39
CA LEU A 81 22.31 12.48 -8.11
C LEU A 81 22.61 11.81 -6.77
N ARG A 82 21.60 11.19 -6.13
CA ARG A 82 21.77 10.60 -4.81
C ARG A 82 22.37 9.20 -4.89
N ASP A 83 23.32 8.91 -4.01
CA ASP A 83 23.83 7.56 -3.81
C ASP A 83 22.72 6.64 -3.25
N THR A 84 22.41 5.58 -4.01
CA THR A 84 21.38 4.58 -3.67
C THR A 84 21.76 3.76 -2.44
N SER A 85 23.03 3.73 -2.05
CA SER A 85 23.53 3.05 -0.85
C SER A 85 22.89 3.56 0.45
N THR A 86 22.53 4.85 0.49
CA THR A 86 21.87 5.49 1.64
C THR A 86 20.40 5.09 1.81
N MET A 87 19.78 4.45 0.82
CA MET A 87 18.35 4.11 0.86
C MET A 87 18.06 2.94 1.82
N GLY A 88 18.96 1.96 1.90
CA GLY A 88 18.76 0.76 2.73
C GLY A 88 18.75 1.04 4.24
N TYR A 89 19.58 1.98 4.70
CA TYR A 89 19.66 2.34 6.13
C TYR A 89 18.60 3.34 6.59
N MET A 90 18.04 4.14 5.66
CA MET A 90 17.11 5.23 5.98
C MET A 90 15.65 4.93 5.60
N ALA A 91 15.41 3.82 4.90
CA ALA A 91 14.07 3.30 4.65
C ALA A 91 13.43 2.94 6.00
N ALA A 92 12.51 3.80 6.47
CA ALA A 92 11.86 3.59 7.74
C ALA A 92 10.99 2.33 7.66
N LYS A 93 11.05 1.54 8.73
CA LYS A 93 10.11 0.45 8.96
C LYS A 93 8.69 1.01 9.00
N LYS A 94 7.80 0.36 8.25
CA LYS A 94 6.37 0.70 8.15
C LYS A 94 5.60 -0.07 9.22
N HIS A 95 4.75 0.62 9.97
CA HIS A 95 3.79 0.02 10.87
C HIS A 95 2.38 0.30 10.37
N LEU A 96 1.53 -0.72 10.37
CA LEU A 96 0.11 -0.58 10.03
C LEU A 96 -0.66 -0.36 11.33
N GLU A 97 -1.30 0.80 11.46
CA GLU A 97 -2.23 1.03 12.56
C GLU A 97 -3.67 0.83 12.08
N ILE A 98 -4.48 0.09 12.85
CA ILE A 98 -5.88 -0.22 12.53
C ILE A 98 -6.84 0.54 13.45
N ASN A 99 -8.00 0.91 12.91
CA ASN A 99 -9.06 1.59 13.65
C ASN A 99 -10.12 0.57 14.13
N PRO A 100 -10.20 0.28 15.44
CA PRO A 100 -11.12 -0.73 15.99
C PRO A 100 -12.60 -0.30 15.88
N GLU A 101 -12.89 0.99 15.68
CA GLU A 101 -14.26 1.48 15.58
C GLU A 101 -14.82 1.36 14.16
N HIS A 102 -13.95 1.24 13.15
CA HIS A 102 -14.33 1.22 11.75
C HIS A 102 -15.03 -0.08 11.35
N ALA A 103 -16.15 0.01 10.64
CA ALA A 103 -16.97 -1.14 10.25
C ALA A 103 -16.18 -2.22 9.50
N ILE A 104 -15.31 -1.82 8.55
CA ILE A 104 -14.44 -2.75 7.81
C ILE A 104 -13.55 -3.57 8.76
N VAL A 105 -12.95 -2.94 9.78
CA VAL A 105 -12.03 -3.63 10.71
C VAL A 105 -12.80 -4.59 11.62
N LYS A 106 -13.99 -4.20 12.08
CA LYS A 106 -14.91 -5.07 12.83
C LYS A 106 -15.29 -6.32 12.03
N SER A 107 -15.76 -6.15 10.80
CA SER A 107 -16.12 -7.27 9.94
C SER A 107 -14.91 -8.13 9.54
N LEU A 108 -13.73 -7.53 9.37
CA LEU A 108 -12.50 -8.26 9.08
C LEU A 108 -12.09 -9.13 10.26
N LYS A 109 -12.25 -8.65 11.49
CA LYS A 109 -12.03 -9.43 12.71
C LYS A 109 -12.97 -10.64 12.75
N GLU A 110 -14.27 -10.43 12.60
CA GLU A 110 -15.27 -11.51 12.63
C GLU A 110 -14.97 -12.60 11.59
N LYS A 111 -14.63 -12.21 10.35
CA LYS A 111 -14.24 -13.15 9.30
C LYS A 111 -12.94 -13.89 9.62
N SER A 112 -11.95 -13.17 10.13
CA SER A 112 -10.66 -13.77 10.51
C SER A 112 -10.80 -14.74 11.69
N ASP A 113 -11.72 -14.48 12.63
CA ASP A 113 -11.98 -15.36 13.77
C ASP A 113 -12.71 -16.63 13.34
N ALA A 114 -13.58 -16.54 12.32
CA ALA A 114 -14.27 -17.69 11.72
C ALA A 114 -13.32 -18.57 10.89
N ASP A 115 -12.51 -17.98 10.01
CA ASP A 115 -11.49 -18.68 9.24
C ASP A 115 -10.26 -17.80 8.98
N LYS A 116 -9.16 -18.11 9.67
CA LYS A 116 -7.87 -17.42 9.53
C LYS A 116 -7.22 -17.63 8.15
N ASN A 117 -7.63 -18.65 7.41
CA ASN A 117 -7.07 -19.02 6.12
C ASN A 117 -7.94 -18.61 4.92
N ASP A 118 -9.06 -17.93 5.15
CA ASP A 118 -9.93 -17.44 4.10
C ASP A 118 -9.14 -16.58 3.09
N LYS A 119 -9.15 -17.01 1.82
CA LYS A 119 -8.50 -16.30 0.72
C LYS A 119 -9.05 -14.88 0.58
N ALA A 120 -10.34 -14.68 0.81
CA ALA A 120 -10.96 -13.36 0.76
C ALA A 120 -10.43 -12.44 1.86
N VAL A 121 -10.22 -12.94 3.07
CA VAL A 121 -9.60 -12.17 4.17
C VAL A 121 -8.17 -11.78 3.80
N LYS A 122 -7.37 -12.71 3.25
CA LYS A 122 -6.00 -12.43 2.79
C LYS A 122 -5.97 -11.34 1.71
N ASP A 123 -6.82 -11.47 0.70
CA ASP A 123 -6.92 -10.49 -0.39
C ASP A 123 -7.37 -9.11 0.12
N LEU A 124 -8.35 -9.06 1.03
CA LEU A 124 -8.82 -7.81 1.66
C LEU A 124 -7.75 -7.13 2.51
N VAL A 125 -6.98 -7.89 3.29
CA VAL A 125 -5.87 -7.36 4.10
C VAL A 125 -4.81 -6.72 3.22
N VAL A 126 -4.41 -7.38 2.14
CA VAL A 126 -3.42 -6.83 1.20
C VAL A 126 -3.95 -5.57 0.52
N LEU A 127 -5.22 -5.57 0.11
CA LEU A 127 -5.86 -4.40 -0.48
C LEU A 127 -5.90 -3.21 0.50
N LEU A 128 -6.36 -3.45 1.73
CA LEU A 128 -6.40 -2.44 2.79
C LEU A 128 -5.02 -1.85 3.08
N TYR A 129 -3.98 -2.70 3.11
CA TYR A 129 -2.60 -2.27 3.27
C TYR A 129 -2.15 -1.35 2.13
N GLU A 130 -2.33 -1.76 0.87
CA GLU A 130 -1.91 -0.98 -0.30
C GLU A 130 -2.66 0.34 -0.42
N THR A 131 -3.97 0.33 -0.17
CA THR A 131 -4.78 1.56 -0.12
C THR A 131 -4.31 2.50 1.00
N SER A 132 -3.98 1.96 2.17
CA SER A 132 -3.43 2.74 3.29
C SER A 132 -2.05 3.29 3.00
N LEU A 133 -1.23 2.54 2.27
CA LEU A 133 0.11 2.94 1.84
C LEU A 133 0.03 4.14 0.91
N LEU A 134 -0.87 4.10 -0.08
CA LEU A 134 -1.14 5.22 -0.97
C LEU A 134 -1.69 6.44 -0.20
N ALA A 135 -2.70 6.24 0.66
CA ALA A 135 -3.31 7.33 1.44
C ALA A 135 -2.32 7.99 2.41
N SER A 136 -1.35 7.23 2.91
CA SER A 136 -0.29 7.73 3.80
C SER A 136 0.88 8.37 3.04
N GLY A 137 0.79 8.47 1.71
CA GLY A 137 1.75 9.19 0.86
C GLY A 137 2.98 8.39 0.43
N PHE A 138 2.97 7.06 0.57
CA PHE A 138 4.02 6.20 0.04
C PHE A 138 3.73 5.76 -1.39
N SER A 139 4.78 5.31 -2.09
CA SER A 139 4.66 4.73 -3.42
C SER A 139 4.36 3.23 -3.36
N LEU A 140 3.47 2.76 -4.22
CA LEU A 140 3.23 1.34 -4.43
C LEU A 140 4.43 0.70 -5.12
N GLU A 141 4.83 -0.48 -4.65
CA GLU A 141 5.92 -1.27 -5.25
C GLU A 141 5.45 -1.95 -6.55
N GLU A 142 4.22 -2.47 -6.56
CA GLU A 142 3.62 -3.16 -7.70
C GLU A 142 2.24 -2.59 -8.06
N PRO A 143 2.16 -1.46 -8.79
CA PRO A 143 0.88 -0.84 -9.15
C PRO A 143 -0.05 -1.75 -9.95
N GLN A 144 0.50 -2.60 -10.84
CA GLN A 144 -0.30 -3.53 -11.64
C GLN A 144 -0.98 -4.61 -10.78
N SER A 145 -0.26 -5.14 -9.78
CA SER A 145 -0.80 -6.12 -8.82
C SER A 145 -1.95 -5.52 -8.01
N HIS A 146 -1.79 -4.27 -7.56
CA HIS A 146 -2.85 -3.51 -6.89
C HIS A 146 -4.07 -3.31 -7.79
N ALA A 147 -3.87 -2.88 -9.04
CA ALA A 147 -4.96 -2.67 -10.00
C ALA A 147 -5.74 -3.97 -10.27
N ASN A 148 -5.03 -5.09 -10.49
CA ASN A 148 -5.66 -6.40 -10.69
C ASN A 148 -6.52 -6.82 -9.49
N ARG A 149 -6.08 -6.53 -8.25
CA ARG A 149 -6.85 -6.81 -7.04
C ARG A 149 -8.10 -5.95 -6.95
N ILE A 150 -8.03 -4.66 -7.32
CA ILE A 150 -9.20 -3.79 -7.42
C ILE A 150 -10.17 -4.31 -8.48
N HIS A 151 -9.69 -4.68 -9.67
CA HIS A 151 -10.54 -5.25 -10.73
C HIS A 151 -11.27 -6.51 -10.26
N ARG A 152 -10.59 -7.38 -9.51
CA ARG A 152 -11.21 -8.56 -8.89
C ARG A 152 -12.33 -8.18 -7.91
N MET A 153 -12.11 -7.18 -7.06
CA MET A 153 -13.15 -6.69 -6.14
C MET A 153 -14.35 -6.07 -6.87
N ILE A 154 -14.09 -5.34 -7.97
CA ILE A 154 -15.16 -4.78 -8.81
C ILE A 154 -15.96 -5.91 -9.46
N LYS A 155 -15.30 -6.92 -10.01
CA LYS A 155 -15.96 -8.11 -10.59
C LYS A 155 -16.86 -8.80 -9.56
N LEU A 156 -16.35 -9.06 -8.35
CA LEU A 156 -17.13 -9.63 -7.25
C LEU A 156 -18.32 -8.75 -6.86
N GLY A 157 -18.15 -7.43 -6.79
CA GLY A 157 -19.21 -6.48 -6.48
C GLY A 157 -20.31 -6.39 -7.55
N LEU A 158 -19.95 -6.68 -8.80
CA LEU A 158 -20.88 -6.74 -9.94
C LEU A 158 -21.43 -8.15 -10.21
N GLY A 159 -20.98 -9.16 -9.46
CA GLY A 159 -21.39 -10.56 -9.67
C GLY A 159 -20.85 -11.19 -10.96
N ILE A 160 -19.69 -10.72 -11.44
CA ILE A 160 -19.00 -11.28 -12.62
C ILE A 160 -18.07 -12.39 -12.14
N ASP A 161 -18.35 -13.64 -12.53
CA ASP A 161 -17.54 -14.80 -12.17
C ASP A 161 -16.17 -14.78 -12.87
N GLU A 162 -15.14 -15.34 -12.22
CA GLU A 162 -13.76 -15.35 -12.75
C GLU A 162 -13.63 -16.14 -14.07
N GLU A 163 -14.63 -16.92 -14.47
CA GLU A 163 -14.65 -17.73 -15.70
C GLU A 163 -15.10 -16.96 -16.95
N ASP A 164 -15.63 -15.74 -16.82
CA ASP A 164 -16.17 -14.94 -17.94
C ASP A 164 -15.12 -14.06 -18.64
N VAL A 165 -13.84 -14.41 -18.55
CA VAL A 165 -12.80 -13.76 -19.37
C VAL A 165 -12.42 -14.72 -20.49
N PRO A 166 -12.82 -14.47 -21.74
CA PRO A 166 -12.11 -15.03 -22.87
C PRO A 166 -10.65 -14.65 -22.70
N VAL A 167 -9.77 -15.64 -22.66
CA VAL A 167 -8.33 -15.44 -22.84
C VAL A 167 -8.17 -14.96 -24.28
N GLU A 168 -8.39 -13.66 -24.53
CA GLU A 168 -7.93 -13.07 -25.78
C GLU A 168 -6.40 -13.00 -25.70
N GLN A 169 -5.80 -14.07 -26.23
CA GLN A 169 -4.53 -14.00 -26.91
C GLN A 169 -4.62 -12.90 -27.98
N THR A 170 -4.06 -11.73 -27.71
CA THR A 170 -3.60 -10.82 -28.76
C THR A 170 -2.15 -10.47 -28.43
N THR A 171 -1.25 -11.40 -28.77
CA THR A 171 -0.32 -11.23 -29.91
C THR A 171 0.54 -9.98 -29.75
N THR A 172 1.74 -10.19 -29.22
CA THR A 172 2.94 -9.57 -29.79
C THR A 172 2.88 -9.60 -31.31
N GLU A 173 3.32 -8.51 -31.95
CA GLU A 173 3.49 -8.31 -33.40
C GLU A 173 2.27 -7.77 -34.16
N GLU A 174 2.19 -6.44 -34.28
CA GLU A 174 2.14 -5.75 -35.59
C GLU A 174 2.29 -4.24 -35.36
N MET A 175 3.54 -3.76 -35.40
CA MET A 175 3.76 -2.38 -35.82
C MET A 175 3.42 -2.31 -37.32
N PRO A 176 2.60 -1.35 -37.78
CA PRO A 176 2.34 -1.20 -39.20
C PRO A 176 3.65 -0.90 -39.95
N PRO A 177 3.88 -1.47 -41.14
CA PRO A 177 5.07 -1.17 -41.91
C PRO A 177 5.03 0.31 -42.33
N LEU A 178 6.11 1.03 -42.04
CA LEU A 178 6.37 2.35 -42.61
C LEU A 178 6.69 2.17 -44.10
N GLU A 179 5.68 2.31 -44.95
CA GLU A 179 5.89 2.53 -46.38
C GLU A 179 6.12 4.03 -46.64
N GLY A 180 7.24 4.34 -47.32
CA GLY A 180 7.40 5.55 -48.12
C GLY A 180 8.32 6.62 -47.54
N ASP A 181 9.63 6.48 -47.76
CA ASP A 181 10.45 7.49 -48.49
C ASP A 181 11.89 6.96 -48.60
N GLU A 182 12.10 6.01 -49.50
CA GLU A 182 13.38 5.91 -50.22
C GLU A 182 13.31 6.90 -51.38
N ASP A 183 13.84 8.10 -51.17
CA ASP A 183 14.43 8.95 -52.23
C ASP A 183 14.98 10.23 -51.58
N ASP A 184 16.18 10.15 -50.97
CA ASP A 184 17.23 11.15 -51.22
C ASP A 184 18.56 10.71 -50.57
N ALA A 185 19.21 9.71 -51.16
CA ALA A 185 20.62 9.42 -50.90
C ALA A 185 21.41 9.51 -52.21
N SER A 186 21.39 10.66 -52.88
CA SER A 186 22.39 10.95 -53.92
C SER A 186 22.53 12.45 -54.25
N ARG A 187 23.14 13.23 -53.35
CA ARG A 187 23.91 14.40 -53.79
C ARG A 187 25.03 14.80 -52.84
N MET A 188 26.08 13.99 -52.88
CA MET A 188 27.43 14.44 -52.59
C MET A 188 27.87 15.29 -53.80
N GLU A 189 27.97 16.60 -53.65
CA GLU A 189 28.70 17.45 -54.61
C GLU A 189 29.31 18.64 -53.86
N GLU A 190 30.64 18.70 -53.93
CA GLU A 190 31.51 19.80 -53.50
C GLU A 190 31.02 21.17 -53.98
N VAL A 191 31.23 22.22 -53.20
CA VAL A 191 31.64 23.55 -53.72
C VAL A 191 32.20 24.42 -52.59
N ASP A 192 33.50 24.74 -52.76
CA ASP A 192 34.37 25.82 -52.22
C ASP A 192 34.13 26.43 -50.82
#